data_AF-A0A5Y4YP27-F1
#
_entry.id   AF-A0A5Y4YP27-F1
#
_cell.length_a   1.000
_cell.length_b   1.000
_cell.length_c   1.000
_cell.angle_alpha   90.00
_cell.angle_beta   90.00
_cell.angle_gamma   90.00
#
_symmetry.space_group_name_H-M   'P 1'
#
loop_
_entity.id
_entity.type
_entity.pdbx_description
1 polymer ?
#
loop_
_entity_poly.entity_id
_entity_poly.type
_entity_poly.pdbx_seq_one_letter_code
_entity_poly.pdbx_strand_id
1 'polypeptide(L)'
;QKERKFYPDFIFWLKNKQSGEFDIYFIDPKGLKIEDNPRFKLKGFKMIFENKNLTYEDKNIKVNLFFYNKNKNYVSDELKDFVKSNIEDIFK
;
A
#
# COMPACT_ATOMS: atom_id res chain seq x y z
N GLN A 1 13.93 5.69 -29.81
CA GLN A 1 13.00 5.01 -28.87
C GLN A 1 13.17 5.68 -27.51
N LYS A 2 12.12 6.24 -26.91
CA LYS A 2 12.22 6.92 -25.61
C LYS A 2 12.04 5.87 -24.52
N GLU A 3 13.03 5.68 -23.64
CA GLU A 3 12.94 4.67 -22.59
C GLU A 3 11.71 4.92 -21.71
N ARG A 4 10.95 3.84 -21.44
CA ARG A 4 9.77 3.90 -20.59
C ARG A 4 10.25 4.08 -19.15
N LYS A 5 9.77 5.11 -18.46
CA LYS A 5 10.06 5.28 -17.03
C LYS A 5 9.54 4.06 -16.27
N PHE A 6 10.45 3.34 -15.60
CA PHE A 6 10.14 2.18 -14.78
C PHE A 6 9.75 2.63 -13.36
N TYR A 7 8.61 2.14 -12.89
CA TYR A 7 8.11 2.38 -11.53
C TYR A 7 7.77 1.01 -10.95
N PRO A 8 8.60 0.39 -10.11
CA PRO A 8 8.32 -0.91 -9.53
C PRO A 8 7.28 -0.80 -8.41
N ASP A 9 6.52 -1.88 -8.20
CA ASP A 9 5.71 -2.03 -6.99
C ASP A 9 6.61 -2.63 -5.90
N PHE A 10 6.43 -2.22 -4.65
CA PHE A 10 7.23 -2.70 -3.52
C PHE A 10 6.39 -3.47 -2.52
N ILE A 11 7.01 -4.47 -1.90
CA ILE A 11 6.48 -5.15 -0.73
C ILE A 11 7.56 -5.08 0.35
N PHE A 12 7.24 -4.46 1.48
CA PHE A 12 8.10 -4.45 2.67
C PHE A 12 7.51 -5.39 3.70
N TRP A 13 8.36 -6.19 4.34
CA TRP A 13 8.00 -6.99 5.51
C TRP A 13 8.90 -6.55 6.66
N LEU A 14 8.30 -5.85 7.61
CA LEU A 14 8.99 -5.17 8.70
C LEU A 14 8.63 -5.84 10.02
N LYS A 15 9.58 -5.90 10.95
CA LYS A 15 9.37 -6.32 12.32
C LYS A 15 9.60 -5.14 13.26
N ASN A 16 8.59 -4.79 14.05
CA ASN A 16 8.76 -3.79 15.08
C ASN A 16 9.71 -4.32 16.15
N LYS A 17 10.82 -3.61 16.41
CA LYS A 17 11.85 -4.07 17.36
C LYS A 17 11.37 -4.09 18.82
N GLN A 18 10.37 -3.29 19.16
CA GLN A 18 9.86 -3.14 20.52
C GLN A 18 8.70 -4.10 20.79
N SER A 19 7.67 -4.14 19.93
CA SER A 19 6.51 -5.03 20.12
C SER A 19 6.75 -6.46 19.60
N GLY A 20 7.66 -6.61 18.63
CA GLY A 20 7.88 -7.86 17.90
C GLY A 20 6.80 -8.16 16.86
N GLU A 21 5.81 -7.28 16.68
CA GLU A 21 4.76 -7.41 15.66
C GLU A 21 5.31 -7.17 14.25
N PHE A 22 4.57 -7.65 13.27
CA PHE A 22 4.96 -7.57 11.86
C PHE A 22 4.04 -6.65 11.08
N ASP A 23 4.64 -5.89 10.18
CA ASP A 23 3.96 -5.04 9.22
C ASP A 23 4.34 -5.48 7.80
N ILE A 24 3.34 -5.69 6.94
CA ILE A 24 3.52 -5.92 5.51
C ILE A 24 2.96 -4.72 4.75
N TYR A 25 3.81 -3.99 4.03
CA TYR A 25 3.41 -2.81 3.25
C TYR A 25 3.48 -3.10 1.76
N PHE A 26 2.34 -3.08 1.09
CA PHE A 26 2.24 -3.03 -0.36
C PHE A 26 2.27 -1.58 -0.81
N ILE A 27 3.24 -1.19 -1.63
CA ILE A 27 3.38 0.19 -2.12
C ILE A 27 3.37 0.20 -3.65
N ASP A 28 2.37 0.84 -4.23
CA ASP A 28 2.27 1.09 -5.67
C ASP A 28 2.56 2.58 -5.97
N PRO A 29 3.73 2.91 -6.56
CA PRO A 29 4.08 4.27 -6.93
C PRO A 29 3.60 4.67 -8.33
N LYS A 30 2.93 3.77 -9.08
CA LYS A 30 2.37 4.08 -10.39
C LYS A 30 1.15 4.96 -10.15
N GLY A 31 1.35 6.28 -10.29
CA GLY A 31 0.33 7.29 -10.01
C GLY A 31 -1.04 7.00 -10.64
N LEU A 32 -2.07 7.65 -10.08
CA LEU A 32 -3.51 7.40 -10.28
C LEU A 32 -4.07 7.77 -11.67
N LYS A 33 -3.25 7.73 -12.72
CA LYS A 33 -3.61 8.22 -14.07
C LYS A 33 -4.85 7.56 -14.65
N ILE A 34 -5.17 6.34 -14.20
CA ILE A 34 -6.38 5.60 -14.55
C ILE A 34 -6.87 4.96 -13.24
N GLU A 35 -7.97 5.49 -12.66
CA GLU A 35 -8.48 5.10 -11.34
C GLU A 35 -8.88 3.62 -11.24
N ASP A 36 -9.18 2.97 -12.36
CA ASP A 36 -9.64 1.57 -12.37
C ASP A 36 -8.60 0.61 -11.78
N ASN A 37 -7.31 0.78 -12.11
CA ASN A 37 -6.27 -0.10 -11.60
C ASN A 37 -6.10 0.01 -10.06
N PRO A 38 -5.97 1.21 -9.46
CA PRO A 38 -6.03 1.38 -8.00
C PRO A 38 -7.30 0.81 -7.35
N ARG A 39 -8.48 0.98 -7.96
CA ARG A 39 -9.74 0.42 -7.43
C ARG A 39 -9.75 -1.10 -7.42
N PHE A 40 -9.33 -1.75 -8.51
CA PHE A 40 -9.24 -3.22 -8.55
C PHE A 40 -8.20 -3.75 -7.56
N LYS A 41 -7.06 -3.07 -7.41
CA LYS A 41 -6.05 -3.40 -6.39
C LYS A 41 -6.62 -3.27 -4.98
N LEU A 42 -7.34 -2.19 -4.68
CA LEU A 42 -7.98 -2.00 -3.37
C LEU A 42 -9.04 -3.08 -3.10
N LYS A 43 -9.88 -3.40 -4.08
CA LYS A 43 -10.89 -4.45 -3.96
C LYS A 43 -10.25 -5.81 -3.67
N GLY A 44 -9.19 -6.17 -4.40
CA GLY A 44 -8.45 -7.41 -4.18
C GLY A 44 -7.78 -7.44 -2.81
N PHE A 45 -7.16 -6.34 -2.40
CA PHE A 45 -6.55 -6.19 -1.08
C PHE A 45 -7.57 -6.42 0.04
N LYS A 46 -8.73 -5.74 -0.03
CA LYS A 46 -9.82 -5.91 0.93
C LYS A 46 -10.32 -7.35 0.98
N MET A 47 -10.58 -7.95 -0.18
CA MET A 47 -11.04 -9.35 -0.27
C MET A 47 -10.09 -10.36 0.39
N ILE A 48 -8.78 -10.10 0.33
CA ILE A 48 -7.75 -11.01 0.87
C ILE A 48 -7.48 -10.74 2.35
N PHE A 49 -7.38 -9.48 2.77
CA PHE A 49 -6.84 -9.10 4.07
C PHE A 49 -7.84 -8.46 5.04
N GLU A 50 -8.93 -7.86 4.55
CA GLU A 50 -9.92 -7.23 5.41
C GLU A 50 -10.64 -8.29 6.26
N ASN A 51 -10.80 -8.01 7.55
CA ASN A 51 -11.39 -8.91 8.54
C ASN A 51 -10.66 -10.27 8.67
N LYS A 52 -9.38 -10.35 8.29
CA LYS A 52 -8.52 -11.52 8.54
C LYS A 52 -7.54 -11.22 9.67
N ASN A 53 -7.52 -12.09 10.67
CA ASN A 53 -6.47 -12.09 11.68
C ASN A 53 -5.31 -12.95 11.18
N LEU A 54 -4.20 -12.29 10.85
CA LEU A 54 -2.97 -12.97 10.41
C LEU A 54 -1.98 -12.99 11.56
N THR A 55 -1.40 -14.17 11.82
CA THR A 55 -0.35 -14.34 12.81
C THR A 55 0.82 -15.12 12.22
N TYR A 56 2.01 -14.83 12.72
CA TYR A 56 3.24 -15.57 12.44
C TYR A 56 4.08 -15.58 13.71
N GLU A 57 4.53 -16.76 14.16
CA GLU A 57 5.24 -16.93 15.45
C GLU A 57 4.47 -16.31 16.63
N ASP A 58 3.14 -16.52 16.69
CA ASP A 58 2.23 -15.97 17.71
C ASP A 58 2.21 -14.43 17.79
N LYS A 59 2.73 -13.75 16.76
CA LYS A 59 2.68 -12.29 16.62
C LYS A 59 1.71 -11.89 15.53
N ASN A 60 0.97 -10.81 15.77
CA ASN A 60 0.05 -10.25 14.79
C ASN A 60 0.81 -9.70 13.59
N ILE A 61 0.26 -9.92 12.39
CA ILE A 61 0.70 -9.30 11.15
C ILE A 61 -0.36 -8.28 10.74
N LYS A 62 0.06 -7.03 10.61
CA LYS A 62 -0.75 -5.97 10.01
C LYS A 62 -0.35 -5.81 8.55
N VAL A 63 -1.33 -5.83 7.66
CA VAL A 63 -1.10 -5.66 6.22
C VAL A 63 -1.69 -4.32 5.80
N ASN A 64 -0.92 -3.52 5.06
CA ASN A 64 -1.32 -2.20 4.61
C ASN A 64 -1.07 -2.03 3.11
N LEU A 65 -1.95 -1.30 2.44
CA LEU A 65 -1.82 -0.92 1.03
C LEU A 65 -1.63 0.59 0.92
N PHE A 66 -0.67 1.01 0.12
CA PHE A 66 -0.38 2.41 -0.13
C PHE A 66 -0.23 2.68 -1.63
N PHE A 67 -0.99 3.65 -2.13
CA PHE A 67 -0.80 4.24 -3.44
C PHE A 67 0.04 5.50 -3.27
N TYR A 68 1.31 5.44 -3.66
CA TYR A 68 2.20 6.58 -3.56
C TYR A 68 2.04 7.51 -4.77
N ASN A 69 1.55 8.72 -4.53
CA ASN A 69 1.35 9.71 -5.57
C ASN A 69 1.60 11.13 -5.05
N LYS A 70 2.61 11.81 -5.62
CA LYS A 70 2.94 13.20 -5.27
C LYS A 70 1.80 14.18 -5.55
N ASN A 71 0.97 13.91 -6.56
CA ASN A 71 -0.18 14.75 -6.93
C ASN A 71 -1.49 14.04 -6.56
N LYS A 72 -2.15 14.50 -5.49
CA LYS A 72 -3.42 13.96 -4.99
C LYS A 72 -4.67 14.51 -5.69
N ASN A 73 -4.50 15.26 -6.78
CA ASN A 73 -5.65 15.87 -7.45
C ASN A 73 -6.46 14.77 -8.14
N TYR A 74 -7.77 14.73 -7.86
CA TYR A 74 -8.74 13.78 -8.43
C TYR A 74 -8.53 12.32 -7.95
N VAL A 75 -8.82 12.08 -6.67
CA VAL A 75 -8.90 10.73 -6.10
C VAL A 75 -10.32 10.50 -5.60
N SER A 76 -10.98 9.46 -6.09
CA SER A 76 -12.26 8.99 -5.54
C SER A 76 -12.19 8.78 -4.02
N ASP A 77 -13.28 9.06 -3.30
CA ASP A 77 -13.34 8.97 -1.84
C ASP A 77 -12.83 7.62 -1.28
N GLU A 78 -13.16 6.51 -1.95
CA GLU A 78 -12.75 5.16 -1.55
C GLU A 78 -11.23 4.97 -1.45
N LEU A 79 -10.46 5.69 -2.28
CA LEU A 79 -9.00 5.55 -2.37
C LEU A 79 -8.25 6.52 -1.45
N LYS A 80 -8.92 7.55 -0.92
CA LYS A 80 -8.25 8.68 -0.23
C LYS A 80 -7.39 8.22 0.94
N ASP A 81 -7.86 7.24 1.73
CA ASP A 81 -7.16 6.74 2.91
C ASP A 81 -5.91 5.93 2.55
N PHE A 82 -5.90 5.34 1.36
CA PHE A 82 -4.80 4.52 0.85
C PHE A 82 -3.78 5.34 0.06
N VAL A 83 -4.06 6.60 -0.27
CA VAL A 83 -3.13 7.46 -1.04
C VAL A 83 -2.21 8.26 -0.13
N LYS A 84 -0.89 8.08 -0.30
CA LYS A 84 0.14 8.88 0.38
C LYS A 84 0.91 9.71 -0.63
N SER A 85 1.14 10.99 -0.31
CA SER A 85 1.95 11.89 -1.12
C SER A 85 3.40 11.96 -0.67
N ASN A 86 3.67 11.48 0.54
CA ASN A 86 5.00 11.49 1.12
C ASN A 86 5.43 10.12 1.65
N ILE A 87 6.71 9.79 1.53
CA ILE A 87 7.24 8.47 1.92
C ILE A 87 7.25 8.34 3.44
N GLU A 88 7.56 9.42 4.16
CA GLU A 88 7.54 9.42 5.61
C GLU A 88 6.13 9.10 6.16
N ASP A 89 5.06 9.40 5.42
CA ASP A 89 3.70 9.03 5.85
C ASP A 89 3.39 7.53 5.71
N ILE A 90 4.24 6.76 5.00
CA ILE A 90 4.12 5.31 4.86
C ILE A 90 4.88 4.58 5.98
N PHE A 91 6.04 5.12 6.40
CA PHE A 91 6.96 4.47 7.34
C PHE A 91 6.99 5.12 8.73
N LYS A 92 5.98 5.90 9.08
CA LYS A 92 5.78 6.44 10.43
C LYS A 92 5.46 5.35 11.45
#